data_AF-A0A413H0Y1-F1
#
_entry.id   AF-A0A413H0Y1-F1
#
_cell.length_a   1.000
_cell.length_b   1.000
_cell.length_c   1.000
_cell.angle_alpha   90.00
_cell.angle_beta   90.00
_cell.angle_gamma   90.00
#
_symmetry.space_group_name_H-M   'P 1'
#
loop_
_entity.id
_entity.type
_entity.pdbx_description
1 polymer ?
#
loop_
_entity_poly.entity_id
_entity_poly.type
_entity_poly.pdbx_seq_one_letter_code
_entity_poly.pdbx_strand_id
1 'polypeptide(L)'
;MSYMNRTASLLSGGRATTPVALLYHADAEWTGEANFMQHAASELMRAQVDFDIVPAEAFENAGRYAVEIAADGSGFGVNGQAYRCLVMPGAEFVGGAVLDFAARAAAAGVAVYALDELPSKRYDGDIAAREGFASVDAAAVAGIKLLATAELAGTLADAGMQTVVCAESQPWLRALRYERAGETYLMLVNEHPKQGISTQIALADGIPVAGARLDLLNGTDPAAFDGTLELAPYESCIVVLGATGSAGAATAGDEATCVDGPWAVAFSAPGTDAFGESVELADLHDLSSAEFPGKAGTFRYQASFVLGEAASRAVIDLGEVFETATVTLDGKSLGTRICPPYRFEAAALLAGEHALTIDIINTLDHAVPDVFGMTEPSEPSGLLGPVRVLG
;
A
#
# COMPACT_ATOMS: atom_id res chain seq x y z
N MET A 1 7.20 -6.83 14.10
CA MET A 1 5.82 -7.33 14.30
C MET A 1 4.87 -6.38 15.04
N SER A 2 5.32 -5.44 15.89
CA SER A 2 4.40 -4.57 16.65
C SER A 2 3.48 -3.71 15.76
N TYR A 3 4.02 -3.04 14.75
CA TYR A 3 3.26 -2.24 13.77
C TYR A 3 2.16 -3.08 13.11
N MET A 4 2.53 -4.21 12.51
CA MET A 4 1.58 -5.13 11.86
C MET A 4 0.46 -5.58 12.82
N ASN A 5 0.79 -5.91 14.06
CA ASN A 5 -0.23 -6.31 15.05
C ASN A 5 -1.20 -5.17 15.37
N ARG A 6 -0.72 -3.93 15.50
CA ARG A 6 -1.57 -2.74 15.73
C ARG A 6 -2.49 -2.50 14.53
N THR A 7 -1.94 -2.49 13.32
CA THR A 7 -2.71 -2.30 12.08
C THR A 7 -3.74 -3.41 11.88
N ALA A 8 -3.35 -4.68 12.02
CA ALA A 8 -4.27 -5.82 11.90
C ALA A 8 -5.35 -5.82 12.99
N SER A 9 -5.02 -5.35 14.20
CA SER A 9 -6.00 -5.19 15.27
C SER A 9 -7.07 -4.16 14.93
N LEU A 10 -6.73 -3.12 14.15
CA LEU A 10 -7.67 -2.10 13.68
C LEU A 10 -8.50 -2.58 12.47
N LEU A 11 -7.83 -3.20 11.50
CA LEU A 11 -8.40 -3.58 10.20
C LEU A 11 -8.92 -5.03 10.17
N SER A 12 -9.44 -5.51 11.31
CA SER A 12 -10.00 -6.87 11.42
C SER A 12 -11.38 -6.87 12.07
N GLY A 13 -12.25 -7.75 11.58
CA GLY A 13 -13.64 -7.90 12.07
C GLY A 13 -14.60 -6.78 11.67
N GLY A 14 -14.18 -5.84 10.83
CA GLY A 14 -15.00 -4.85 10.15
C GLY A 14 -15.22 -5.17 8.67
N ARG A 15 -15.51 -4.16 7.85
CA ARG A 15 -15.84 -4.30 6.42
C ARG A 15 -15.15 -3.23 5.59
N ALA A 16 -14.52 -3.64 4.49
CA ALA A 16 -14.02 -2.72 3.48
C ALA A 16 -15.18 -2.19 2.61
N THR A 17 -15.05 -0.94 2.17
CA THR A 17 -15.97 -0.33 1.20
C THR A 17 -15.43 -0.51 -0.21
N THR A 18 -15.93 -1.53 -0.92
CA THR A 18 -15.49 -1.92 -2.28
C THR A 18 -16.62 -1.71 -3.28
N PRO A 19 -16.76 -0.53 -3.91
CA PRO A 19 -17.92 -0.24 -4.77
C PRO A 19 -17.98 -1.05 -6.07
N VAL A 20 -16.89 -1.71 -6.48
CA VAL A 20 -16.79 -2.39 -7.77
C VAL A 20 -16.62 -3.89 -7.60
N ALA A 21 -17.44 -4.67 -8.30
CA ALA A 21 -17.20 -6.09 -8.52
C ALA A 21 -16.49 -6.28 -9.87
N LEU A 22 -15.23 -6.71 -9.85
CA LEU A 22 -14.49 -7.10 -11.04
C LEU A 22 -14.63 -8.60 -11.28
N LEU A 23 -15.19 -8.98 -12.42
CA LEU A 23 -15.45 -10.39 -12.74
C LEU A 23 -14.15 -11.17 -12.99
N TYR A 24 -13.95 -12.25 -12.22
CA TYR A 24 -13.00 -13.30 -12.57
C TYR A 24 -13.65 -14.33 -13.49
N HIS A 25 -13.17 -14.41 -14.72
CA HIS A 25 -13.79 -15.08 -15.86
C HIS A 25 -12.88 -16.18 -16.43
N ALA A 26 -12.32 -17.02 -15.55
CA ALA A 26 -11.33 -18.05 -15.92
C ALA A 26 -11.75 -18.92 -17.12
N ASP A 27 -13.01 -19.39 -17.16
CA ASP A 27 -13.48 -20.25 -18.25
C ASP A 27 -13.47 -19.53 -19.61
N ALA A 28 -13.72 -18.22 -19.63
CA ALA A 28 -13.66 -17.43 -20.85
C ALA A 28 -12.22 -17.27 -21.36
N GLU A 29 -11.23 -17.09 -20.46
CA GLU A 29 -9.80 -17.10 -20.83
C GLU A 29 -9.35 -18.43 -21.46
N TRP A 30 -10.04 -19.53 -21.15
CA TRP A 30 -9.71 -20.86 -21.67
C TRP A 30 -10.47 -21.20 -22.96
N THR A 31 -11.55 -20.48 -23.25
CA THR A 31 -12.48 -20.82 -24.34
C THR A 31 -12.23 -20.02 -25.61
N GLY A 32 -11.85 -18.75 -25.50
CA GLY A 32 -11.62 -17.87 -26.65
C GLY A 32 -10.77 -16.67 -26.31
N GLU A 33 -10.86 -15.63 -27.13
CA GLU A 33 -10.16 -14.37 -26.87
C GLU A 33 -10.72 -13.69 -25.61
N ALA A 34 -9.83 -13.29 -24.70
CA ALA A 34 -10.17 -12.60 -23.47
C ALA A 34 -9.02 -11.72 -22.98
N ASN A 35 -9.38 -10.61 -22.36
CA ASN A 35 -8.46 -9.69 -21.70
C ASN A 35 -8.27 -10.09 -20.23
N PHE A 36 -7.02 -10.06 -19.79
CA PHE A 36 -6.67 -10.25 -18.40
C PHE A 36 -7.33 -9.22 -17.48
N MET A 37 -8.04 -9.68 -16.44
CA MET A 37 -8.69 -8.81 -15.45
C MET A 37 -7.70 -7.86 -14.75
N GLN A 38 -6.42 -8.23 -14.72
CA GLN A 38 -5.32 -7.47 -14.15
C GLN A 38 -5.16 -6.09 -14.81
N HIS A 39 -5.52 -5.95 -16.10
CA HIS A 39 -5.50 -4.65 -16.77
C HIS A 39 -6.54 -3.70 -16.18
N ALA A 40 -7.78 -4.17 -16.01
CA ALA A 40 -8.85 -3.41 -15.36
C ALA A 40 -8.51 -3.10 -13.90
N ALA A 41 -8.04 -4.09 -13.15
CA ALA A 41 -7.59 -3.93 -11.77
C ALA A 41 -6.51 -2.83 -11.66
N SER A 42 -5.55 -2.80 -12.58
CA SER A 42 -4.46 -1.80 -12.58
C SER A 42 -4.99 -0.37 -12.78
N GLU A 43 -5.95 -0.18 -13.68
CA GLU A 43 -6.60 1.13 -13.88
C GLU A 43 -7.39 1.58 -12.65
N LEU A 44 -8.15 0.67 -12.02
CA LEU A 44 -8.89 0.97 -10.80
C LEU A 44 -7.98 1.34 -9.62
N MET A 45 -6.91 0.56 -9.40
CA MET A 45 -5.94 0.82 -8.31
C MET A 45 -5.23 2.17 -8.45
N ARG A 46 -4.88 2.57 -9.68
CA ARG A 46 -4.22 3.87 -9.95
C ARG A 46 -5.15 5.06 -9.75
N ALA A 47 -6.47 4.83 -9.82
CA ALA A 47 -7.50 5.84 -9.62
C ALA A 47 -8.12 5.82 -8.21
N GLN A 48 -7.55 5.06 -7.27
CA GLN A 48 -8.06 4.89 -5.91
C GLN A 48 -9.52 4.40 -5.88
N VAL A 49 -9.92 3.55 -6.82
CA VAL A 49 -11.23 2.89 -6.82
C VAL A 49 -11.05 1.48 -6.26
N ASP A 50 -11.58 1.25 -5.06
CA ASP A 50 -11.57 -0.07 -4.43
C ASP A 50 -12.50 -1.06 -5.14
N PHE A 51 -12.06 -2.31 -5.26
CA PHE A 51 -12.82 -3.38 -5.91
C PHE A 51 -12.56 -4.72 -5.24
N ASP A 52 -13.52 -5.63 -5.37
CA ASP A 52 -13.30 -7.05 -5.10
C ASP A 52 -13.31 -7.83 -6.41
N ILE A 53 -12.52 -8.91 -6.44
CA ILE A 53 -12.57 -9.89 -7.52
C ILE A 53 -13.70 -10.88 -7.21
N VAL A 54 -14.73 -10.91 -8.05
CA VAL A 54 -15.91 -11.76 -7.90
C VAL A 54 -15.83 -12.91 -8.92
N PRO A 55 -15.75 -14.18 -8.49
CA PRO A 55 -15.71 -15.31 -9.41
C PRO A 55 -17.04 -15.48 -10.14
N ALA A 56 -17.00 -15.92 -11.41
CA ALA A 56 -18.18 -16.30 -12.18
C ALA A 56 -19.11 -17.27 -11.41
N GLU A 57 -18.52 -18.20 -10.63
CA GLU A 57 -19.23 -19.15 -9.76
C GLU A 57 -20.22 -18.46 -8.80
N ALA A 58 -19.97 -17.19 -8.43
CA ALA A 58 -20.87 -16.42 -7.57
C ALA A 58 -22.28 -16.29 -8.15
N PHE A 59 -22.42 -16.31 -9.47
CA PHE A 59 -23.69 -16.20 -10.19
C PHE A 59 -24.28 -17.56 -10.58
N GLU A 60 -23.49 -18.63 -10.50
CA GLU A 60 -23.86 -20.00 -10.89
C GLU A 60 -24.33 -20.83 -9.69
N ASN A 61 -23.69 -20.64 -8.53
CA ASN A 61 -23.86 -21.51 -7.37
C ASN A 61 -24.65 -20.83 -6.24
N ALA A 62 -25.98 -20.80 -6.39
CA ALA A 62 -26.90 -20.25 -5.38
C ALA A 62 -26.85 -20.98 -4.02
N GLY A 63 -26.28 -22.19 -3.95
CA GLY A 63 -26.08 -22.90 -2.68
C GLY A 63 -24.89 -22.38 -1.88
N ARG A 64 -23.91 -21.74 -2.53
CA ARG A 64 -22.69 -21.20 -1.91
C ARG A 64 -22.71 -19.68 -1.81
N TYR A 65 -23.38 -19.01 -2.75
CA TYR A 65 -23.40 -17.55 -2.85
C TYR A 65 -24.84 -17.02 -2.78
N ALA A 66 -25.07 -16.07 -1.88
CA ALA A 66 -26.29 -15.28 -1.83
C ALA A 66 -26.09 -14.00 -2.66
N VAL A 67 -26.82 -13.89 -3.78
CA VAL A 67 -26.76 -12.73 -4.69
C VAL A 67 -28.11 -12.01 -4.71
N GLU A 68 -28.08 -10.72 -4.44
CA GLU A 68 -29.28 -9.88 -4.34
C GLU A 68 -29.08 -8.58 -5.12
N ILE A 69 -30.07 -8.17 -5.92
CA ILE A 69 -30.05 -6.88 -6.64
C ILE A 69 -30.91 -5.89 -5.86
N ALA A 70 -30.39 -4.70 -5.58
CA ALA A 70 -31.13 -3.67 -4.88
C ALA A 70 -32.31 -3.18 -5.73
N ALA A 71 -33.50 -3.09 -5.13
CA ALA A 71 -34.73 -2.73 -5.84
C ALA A 71 -34.75 -1.27 -6.37
N ASP A 72 -33.90 -0.41 -5.82
CA ASP A 72 -33.72 0.98 -6.24
C ASP A 72 -32.66 1.14 -7.34
N GLY A 73 -32.06 0.05 -7.80
CA GLY A 73 -31.02 0.05 -8.83
C GLY A 73 -29.67 0.59 -8.35
N SER A 74 -29.49 0.82 -7.05
CA SER A 74 -28.24 1.37 -6.49
C SER A 74 -27.04 0.42 -6.60
N GLY A 75 -27.30 -0.88 -6.76
CA GLY A 75 -26.27 -1.90 -6.79
C GLY A 75 -26.80 -3.32 -6.63
N PHE A 76 -25.89 -4.22 -6.26
CA PHE A 76 -26.18 -5.61 -5.91
C PHE A 76 -25.26 -6.05 -4.79
N GLY A 77 -25.53 -7.20 -4.16
CA GLY A 77 -24.65 -7.79 -3.18
C GLY A 77 -24.33 -9.26 -3.44
N VAL A 78 -23.17 -9.69 -2.97
CA VAL A 78 -22.71 -11.08 -2.93
C VAL A 78 -22.29 -11.41 -1.51
N ASN A 79 -22.94 -12.38 -0.87
CA ASN A 79 -22.68 -12.78 0.52
C ASN A 79 -22.66 -11.60 1.50
N GLY A 80 -23.55 -10.65 1.28
CA GLY A 80 -23.69 -9.45 2.10
C GLY A 80 -22.73 -8.31 1.74
N GLN A 81 -21.69 -8.52 0.91
CA GLN A 81 -20.91 -7.40 0.36
C GLN A 81 -21.63 -6.71 -0.77
N ALA A 82 -21.67 -5.38 -0.74
CA ALA A 82 -22.46 -4.57 -1.65
C ALA A 82 -21.57 -3.87 -2.68
N TYR A 83 -21.97 -3.96 -3.94
CA TYR A 83 -21.30 -3.38 -5.10
C TYR A 83 -22.27 -2.46 -5.84
N ARG A 84 -21.75 -1.35 -6.37
CA ARG A 84 -22.49 -0.36 -7.16
C ARG A 84 -22.46 -0.68 -8.65
N CYS A 85 -21.47 -1.45 -9.11
CA CYS A 85 -21.39 -1.90 -10.50
C CYS A 85 -20.69 -3.25 -10.65
N LEU A 86 -20.99 -3.92 -11.77
CA LEU A 86 -20.24 -5.08 -12.26
C LEU A 86 -19.36 -4.64 -13.44
N VAL A 87 -18.08 -4.97 -13.38
CA VAL A 87 -17.12 -4.78 -14.47
C VAL A 87 -16.70 -6.15 -14.99
N MET A 88 -16.99 -6.41 -16.26
CA MET A 88 -16.62 -7.61 -16.99
C MET A 88 -15.41 -7.29 -17.87
N PRO A 89 -14.26 -7.97 -17.70
CA PRO A 89 -13.17 -7.87 -18.66
C PRO A 89 -13.64 -8.25 -20.07
N GLY A 90 -12.96 -7.71 -21.09
CA GLY A 90 -13.26 -8.04 -22.48
C GLY A 90 -13.11 -9.52 -22.74
N ALA A 91 -14.14 -10.15 -23.26
CA ALA A 91 -14.11 -11.56 -23.58
C ALA A 91 -15.13 -11.87 -24.69
N GLU A 92 -14.71 -12.69 -25.65
CA GLU A 92 -15.57 -13.18 -26.71
C GLU A 92 -16.68 -14.08 -26.15
N PHE A 93 -16.35 -14.88 -25.13
CA PHE A 93 -17.22 -15.86 -24.51
C PHE A 93 -17.65 -15.47 -23.08
N VAL A 94 -18.86 -15.86 -22.69
CA VAL A 94 -19.40 -15.66 -21.34
C VAL A 94 -20.25 -16.84 -20.87
N GLY A 95 -20.22 -17.14 -19.57
CA GLY A 95 -21.13 -18.13 -18.97
C GLY A 95 -22.57 -17.62 -18.94
N GLY A 96 -23.54 -18.53 -19.12
CA GLY A 96 -24.96 -18.20 -19.18
C GLY A 96 -25.45 -17.53 -17.90
N ALA A 97 -25.05 -18.04 -16.74
CA ALA A 97 -25.44 -17.47 -15.45
C ALA A 97 -24.91 -16.04 -15.22
N VAL A 98 -23.66 -15.78 -15.64
CA VAL A 98 -23.05 -14.44 -15.58
C VAL A 98 -23.82 -13.47 -16.48
N LEU A 99 -24.08 -13.86 -17.73
CA LEU A 99 -24.79 -13.00 -18.68
C LEU A 99 -26.25 -12.76 -18.24
N ASP A 100 -26.93 -13.78 -17.74
CA ASP A 100 -28.29 -13.66 -17.23
C ASP A 100 -28.36 -12.80 -15.95
N PHE A 101 -27.33 -12.83 -15.11
CA PHE A 101 -27.19 -11.89 -13.99
C PHE A 101 -26.94 -10.46 -14.49
N ALA A 102 -25.96 -10.26 -15.37
CA ALA A 102 -25.63 -8.96 -15.95
C ALA A 102 -26.85 -8.28 -16.58
N ALA A 103 -27.63 -9.03 -17.37
CA ALA A 103 -28.85 -8.54 -17.99
C ALA A 103 -29.91 -8.12 -16.94
N ARG A 104 -30.12 -8.93 -15.90
CA ARG A 104 -31.06 -8.59 -14.80
C ARG A 104 -30.60 -7.38 -14.00
N ALA A 105 -29.32 -7.28 -13.70
CA ALA A 105 -28.73 -6.15 -12.97
C ALA A 105 -28.89 -4.85 -13.76
N ALA A 106 -28.54 -4.88 -15.06
CA ALA A 106 -28.74 -3.75 -15.95
C ALA A 106 -30.21 -3.33 -16.08
N ALA A 107 -31.13 -4.30 -16.20
CA ALA A 107 -32.57 -4.03 -16.24
C ALA A 107 -33.12 -3.40 -14.94
N ALA A 108 -32.49 -3.70 -13.81
CA ALA A 108 -32.79 -3.08 -12.52
C ALA A 108 -32.15 -1.70 -12.33
N GLY A 109 -31.33 -1.22 -13.27
CA GLY A 109 -30.65 0.07 -13.22
C GLY A 109 -29.22 0.05 -12.67
N VAL A 110 -28.72 -1.12 -12.28
CA VAL A 110 -27.32 -1.29 -11.85
C VAL A 110 -26.38 -1.08 -13.04
N ALA A 111 -25.28 -0.37 -12.83
CA ALA A 111 -24.27 -0.20 -13.87
C ALA A 111 -23.53 -1.52 -14.13
N VAL A 112 -23.55 -1.97 -15.39
CA VAL A 112 -22.79 -3.14 -15.85
C VAL A 112 -21.94 -2.71 -17.03
N TYR A 113 -20.64 -2.96 -16.95
CA TYR A 113 -19.66 -2.61 -17.97
C TYR A 113 -19.03 -3.86 -18.55
N ALA A 114 -18.90 -3.93 -19.88
CA ALA A 114 -18.04 -4.87 -20.58
C ALA A 114 -16.88 -4.10 -21.21
N LEU A 115 -15.65 -4.52 -20.92
CA LEU A 115 -14.47 -3.79 -21.34
C LEU A 115 -14.05 -4.18 -22.75
N ASP A 116 -13.79 -3.21 -23.61
CA ASP A 116 -13.28 -3.33 -24.98
C ASP A 116 -14.16 -4.09 -25.99
N GLU A 117 -14.90 -5.13 -25.57
CA GLU A 117 -15.87 -5.86 -26.37
C GLU A 117 -17.06 -6.39 -25.54
N LEU A 118 -18.21 -6.54 -26.17
CA LEU A 118 -19.35 -7.26 -25.60
C LEU A 118 -19.22 -8.75 -25.94
N PRO A 119 -19.58 -9.67 -25.03
CA PRO A 119 -19.52 -11.09 -25.33
C PRO A 119 -20.48 -11.45 -26.47
N SER A 120 -19.96 -12.21 -27.43
CA SER A 120 -20.72 -12.63 -28.61
C SER A 120 -21.13 -14.11 -28.55
N LYS A 121 -20.56 -14.88 -27.62
CA LYS A 121 -20.78 -16.33 -27.49
C LYS A 121 -20.99 -16.76 -26.04
N ARG A 122 -21.79 -17.82 -25.82
CA ARG A 122 -21.86 -18.58 -24.57
C ARG A 122 -21.15 -19.92 -24.71
N TYR A 123 -20.41 -20.32 -23.68
CA TYR A 123 -19.69 -21.60 -23.63
C TYR A 123 -20.50 -22.72 -22.96
N ASP A 124 -21.66 -22.42 -22.38
CA ASP A 124 -22.52 -23.35 -21.66
C ASP A 124 -23.96 -23.39 -22.21
N GLY A 125 -24.75 -24.33 -21.69
CA GLY A 125 -26.13 -24.59 -22.10
C GLY A 125 -26.27 -25.57 -23.27
N ASP A 126 -27.52 -25.94 -23.57
CA ASP A 126 -27.85 -27.03 -24.51
C ASP A 126 -27.32 -26.80 -25.94
N ILE A 127 -27.35 -25.55 -26.41
CA ILE A 127 -26.83 -25.20 -27.75
C ILE A 127 -25.32 -25.32 -27.77
N ALA A 128 -24.61 -24.73 -26.79
CA ALA A 128 -23.15 -24.83 -26.72
C ALA A 128 -22.68 -26.29 -26.57
N ALA A 129 -23.40 -27.11 -25.79
CA ALA A 129 -23.10 -28.54 -25.65
C ALA A 129 -23.22 -29.34 -26.97
N ARG A 130 -24.06 -28.87 -27.91
CA ARG A 130 -24.29 -29.54 -29.21
C ARG A 130 -23.44 -28.97 -30.34
N GLU A 131 -23.22 -27.67 -30.33
CA GLU A 131 -22.66 -26.90 -31.45
C GLU A 131 -21.28 -26.29 -31.13
N GLY A 132 -20.80 -26.45 -29.90
CA GLY A 132 -19.52 -25.92 -29.39
C GLY A 132 -19.65 -24.53 -28.75
N PHE A 133 -20.64 -23.73 -29.17
CA PHE A 133 -20.99 -22.45 -28.53
C PHE A 133 -22.43 -22.07 -28.87
N ALA A 134 -23.01 -21.14 -28.11
CA ALA A 134 -24.28 -20.49 -28.46
C ALA A 134 -24.02 -19.02 -28.78
N SER A 135 -24.62 -18.49 -29.85
CA SER A 135 -24.50 -17.04 -30.14
C SER A 135 -25.28 -16.22 -29.12
N VAL A 136 -24.72 -15.09 -28.68
CA VAL A 136 -25.39 -14.14 -27.78
C VAL A 136 -26.25 -13.19 -28.61
N ASP A 137 -27.53 -13.12 -28.24
CA ASP A 137 -28.48 -12.20 -28.89
C ASP A 137 -28.25 -10.76 -28.43
N ALA A 138 -28.45 -9.79 -29.33
CA ALA A 138 -28.25 -8.37 -29.03
C ALA A 138 -29.14 -7.90 -27.86
N ALA A 139 -30.32 -8.50 -27.70
CA ALA A 139 -31.23 -8.20 -26.59
C ALA A 139 -30.64 -8.60 -25.22
N ALA A 140 -29.80 -9.64 -25.16
CA ALA A 140 -29.21 -10.12 -23.91
C ALA A 140 -28.11 -9.19 -23.37
N VAL A 141 -27.51 -8.37 -24.24
CA VAL A 141 -26.44 -7.42 -23.89
C VAL A 141 -26.88 -5.96 -23.98
N ALA A 142 -28.14 -5.69 -24.33
CA ALA A 142 -28.63 -4.33 -24.59
C ALA A 142 -28.47 -3.34 -23.42
N GLY A 143 -28.49 -3.84 -22.18
CA GLY A 143 -28.28 -3.03 -20.97
C GLY A 143 -26.82 -2.93 -20.50
N ILE A 144 -25.90 -3.68 -21.12
CA ILE A 144 -24.49 -3.73 -20.75
C ILE A 144 -23.76 -2.62 -21.51
N LYS A 145 -23.01 -1.78 -20.78
CA LYS A 145 -22.27 -0.65 -21.34
C LYS A 145 -20.92 -1.13 -21.86
N LEU A 146 -20.68 -0.98 -23.15
CA LEU A 146 -19.34 -1.15 -23.72
C LEU A 146 -18.46 0.04 -23.30
N LEU A 147 -17.28 -0.23 -22.77
CA LEU A 147 -16.35 0.79 -22.27
C LEU A 147 -14.91 0.41 -22.61
N ALA A 148 -14.08 1.33 -23.08
CA ALA A 148 -12.66 1.03 -23.26
C ALA A 148 -11.99 0.85 -21.89
N THR A 149 -11.06 -0.10 -21.74
CA THR A 149 -10.35 -0.32 -20.46
C THR A 149 -9.70 0.96 -19.93
N ALA A 150 -9.12 1.79 -20.81
CA ALA A 150 -8.50 3.07 -20.43
C ALA A 150 -9.48 4.15 -19.94
N GLU A 151 -10.78 4.02 -20.22
CA GLU A 151 -11.82 4.97 -19.80
C GLU A 151 -12.50 4.53 -18.48
N LEU A 152 -12.20 3.32 -18.00
CA LEU A 152 -12.80 2.73 -16.80
C LEU A 152 -12.61 3.61 -15.57
N ALA A 153 -11.36 3.98 -15.29
CA ALA A 153 -11.00 4.80 -14.14
C ALA A 153 -11.78 6.12 -14.10
N GLY A 154 -11.78 6.87 -15.21
CA GLY A 154 -12.50 8.15 -15.32
C GLY A 154 -14.01 7.98 -15.17
N THR A 155 -14.59 6.96 -15.81
CA THR A 155 -16.03 6.68 -15.73
C THR A 155 -16.49 6.39 -14.30
N LEU A 156 -15.72 5.61 -13.55
CA LEU A 156 -16.08 5.28 -12.16
C LEU A 156 -15.75 6.43 -11.19
N ALA A 157 -14.75 7.25 -11.49
CA ALA A 157 -14.47 8.49 -10.77
C ALA A 157 -15.62 9.48 -10.91
N ASP A 158 -16.14 9.71 -12.13
CA ASP A 158 -17.30 10.56 -12.39
C ASP A 158 -18.57 10.04 -11.70
N ALA A 159 -18.66 8.72 -11.49
CA ALA A 159 -19.72 8.08 -10.72
C ALA A 159 -19.51 8.19 -9.20
N GLY A 160 -18.45 8.83 -8.73
CA GLY A 160 -18.13 9.01 -7.31
C GLY A 160 -17.77 7.69 -6.62
N MET A 161 -17.05 6.79 -7.29
CA MET A 161 -16.63 5.50 -6.73
C MET A 161 -15.19 5.50 -6.17
N GLN A 162 -14.49 6.63 -6.20
CA GLN A 162 -13.16 6.74 -5.61
C GLN A 162 -13.22 6.70 -4.08
N THR A 163 -12.29 5.98 -3.47
CA THR A 163 -12.09 5.98 -2.02
C THR A 163 -11.58 7.34 -1.56
N VAL A 164 -10.65 7.93 -2.32
CA VAL A 164 -10.17 9.31 -2.15
C VAL A 164 -9.89 9.94 -3.52
N VAL A 165 -10.01 11.26 -3.58
CA VAL A 165 -9.64 12.10 -4.73
C VAL A 165 -8.43 12.93 -4.32
N CYS A 166 -7.39 12.92 -5.14
CA CYS A 166 -6.18 13.73 -4.93
C CYS A 166 -6.22 14.99 -5.80
N ALA A 167 -5.54 16.06 -5.37
CA ALA A 167 -5.44 17.28 -6.17
C ALA A 167 -4.67 17.04 -7.49
N GLU A 168 -3.66 16.19 -7.45
CA GLU A 168 -2.92 15.69 -8.62
C GLU A 168 -3.03 14.17 -8.73
N SER A 169 -2.77 13.62 -9.92
CA SER A 169 -2.75 12.17 -10.11
C SER A 169 -1.65 11.51 -9.27
N GLN A 170 -2.04 10.59 -8.39
CA GLN A 170 -1.14 9.82 -7.52
C GLN A 170 -1.27 8.31 -7.81
N PRO A 171 -0.71 7.79 -8.92
CA PRO A 171 -0.93 6.40 -9.34
C PRO A 171 -0.32 5.35 -8.40
N TRP A 172 0.56 5.75 -7.49
CA TRP A 172 1.20 4.92 -6.48
C TRP A 172 0.54 5.01 -5.10
N LEU A 173 -0.47 5.87 -4.94
CA LEU A 173 -1.26 5.93 -3.72
C LEU A 173 -2.28 4.77 -3.72
N ARG A 174 -2.28 3.98 -2.65
CA ARG A 174 -3.38 3.09 -2.32
C ARG A 174 -4.19 3.69 -1.19
N ALA A 175 -5.50 3.52 -1.29
CA ALA A 175 -6.45 3.94 -0.28
C ALA A 175 -7.35 2.76 0.04
N LEU A 176 -7.66 2.57 1.31
CA LEU A 176 -8.62 1.59 1.79
C LEU A 176 -9.54 2.30 2.78
N ARG A 177 -10.85 2.24 2.53
CA ARG A 177 -11.86 2.66 3.51
C ARG A 177 -12.45 1.45 4.23
N TYR A 178 -12.37 1.47 5.56
CA TYR A 178 -12.73 0.35 6.41
C TYR A 178 -13.64 0.79 7.55
N GLU A 179 -14.81 0.15 7.67
CA GLU A 179 -15.80 0.44 8.69
C GLU A 179 -15.74 -0.62 9.79
N ARG A 180 -15.63 -0.19 11.05
CA ARG A 180 -15.61 -1.09 12.21
C ARG A 180 -16.13 -0.41 13.45
N ALA A 181 -17.02 -1.09 14.17
CA ALA A 181 -17.56 -0.62 15.45
C ALA A 181 -18.16 0.81 15.42
N GLY A 182 -18.67 1.24 14.27
CA GLY A 182 -19.24 2.59 14.09
C GLY A 182 -18.20 3.67 13.75
N GLU A 183 -16.93 3.30 13.59
CA GLU A 183 -15.85 4.19 13.14
C GLU A 183 -15.43 3.85 11.71
N THR A 184 -15.02 4.89 10.99
CA THR A 184 -14.48 4.79 9.64
C THR A 184 -12.98 5.05 9.66
N TYR A 185 -12.21 4.08 9.20
CA TYR A 185 -10.76 4.14 9.05
C TYR A 185 -10.41 4.31 7.58
N LEU A 186 -9.54 5.25 7.28
CA LEU A 186 -8.93 5.45 5.97
C LEU A 186 -7.44 5.09 6.07
N MET A 187 -7.03 3.98 5.45
CA MET A 187 -5.63 3.62 5.32
C MET A 187 -5.10 4.11 3.99
N LEU A 188 -3.94 4.76 4.01
CA LEU A 188 -3.27 5.31 2.84
C LEU A 188 -1.84 4.78 2.78
N VAL A 189 -1.39 4.33 1.62
CA VAL A 189 -0.05 3.74 1.43
C VAL A 189 0.58 4.32 0.17
N ASN A 190 1.81 4.80 0.28
CA ASN A 190 2.63 5.13 -0.87
C ASN A 190 3.44 3.90 -1.29
N GLU A 191 3.07 3.28 -2.42
CA GLU A 191 3.81 2.14 -2.98
C GLU A 191 4.99 2.55 -3.86
N HIS A 192 5.24 3.86 -4.06
CA HIS A 192 6.36 4.30 -4.88
C HIS A 192 7.68 4.00 -4.16
N PRO A 193 8.64 3.32 -4.80
CA PRO A 193 9.89 2.92 -4.15
C PRO A 193 10.89 4.07 -3.88
N LYS A 194 10.60 5.30 -4.30
CA LYS A 194 11.60 6.39 -4.37
C LYS A 194 11.04 7.79 -4.19
N GLN A 195 9.81 8.04 -4.66
CA GLN A 195 9.19 9.36 -4.59
C GLN A 195 8.19 9.41 -3.44
N GLY A 196 8.23 10.50 -2.67
CA GLY A 196 7.19 10.81 -1.70
C GLY A 196 5.93 11.36 -2.38
N ILE A 197 4.83 11.35 -1.65
CA ILE A 197 3.56 11.98 -2.02
C ILE A 197 3.36 13.18 -1.11
N SER A 198 3.03 14.32 -1.72
CA SER A 198 2.53 15.52 -1.04
C SER A 198 1.37 16.05 -1.86
N THR A 199 0.14 15.94 -1.33
CA THR A 199 -1.08 16.35 -2.06
C THR A 199 -2.22 16.61 -1.08
N GLN A 200 -3.25 17.31 -1.55
CA GLN A 200 -4.52 17.44 -0.82
C GLN A 200 -5.45 16.28 -1.21
N ILE A 201 -6.12 15.70 -0.23
CA ILE A 201 -7.09 14.62 -0.45
C ILE A 201 -8.51 14.97 0.03
N ALA A 202 -9.48 14.55 -0.75
CA ALA A 202 -10.91 14.67 -0.49
C ALA A 202 -11.61 13.32 -0.67
N LEU A 203 -12.83 13.19 -0.15
CA LEU A 203 -13.74 12.10 -0.49
C LEU A 203 -14.34 12.33 -1.88
N ALA A 204 -14.97 11.30 -2.46
CA ALA A 204 -15.57 11.38 -3.79
C ALA A 204 -16.68 12.44 -3.95
N ASP A 205 -17.28 12.90 -2.85
CA ASP A 205 -18.25 14.00 -2.84
C ASP A 205 -17.61 15.40 -2.78
N GLY A 206 -16.27 15.47 -2.81
CA GLY A 206 -15.48 16.70 -2.76
C GLY A 206 -15.23 17.23 -1.36
N ILE A 207 -15.71 16.55 -0.31
CA ILE A 207 -15.44 16.96 1.07
C ILE A 207 -13.98 16.64 1.42
N PRO A 208 -13.17 17.63 1.88
CA PRO A 208 -11.81 17.37 2.34
C PRO A 208 -11.78 16.29 3.43
N VAL A 209 -10.81 15.39 3.36
CA VAL A 209 -10.64 14.35 4.38
C VAL A 209 -10.22 15.02 5.69
N ALA A 210 -11.01 14.85 6.74
CA ALA A 210 -10.68 15.36 8.07
C ALA A 210 -10.86 14.29 9.14
N GLY A 211 -9.97 14.29 10.14
CA GLY A 211 -10.02 13.31 11.21
C GLY A 211 -8.80 13.32 12.13
N ALA A 212 -8.48 12.16 12.68
CA ALA A 212 -7.29 11.94 13.51
C ALA A 212 -6.33 10.94 12.84
N ARG A 213 -5.11 11.37 12.51
CA ARG A 213 -4.04 10.50 12.00
C ARG A 213 -3.41 9.74 13.18
N LEU A 214 -3.38 8.42 13.06
CA LEU A 214 -2.80 7.52 14.05
C LEU A 214 -1.31 7.32 13.79
N ASP A 215 -0.48 7.54 14.80
CA ASP A 215 0.92 7.12 14.79
C ASP A 215 1.04 5.71 15.38
N LEU A 216 0.76 4.71 14.56
CA LEU A 216 0.83 3.31 14.98
C LEU A 216 2.27 2.80 15.11
N LEU A 217 3.25 3.51 14.58
CA LEU A 217 4.65 3.12 14.66
C LEU A 217 5.21 3.49 16.03
N ASN A 218 5.11 4.76 16.42
CA ASN A 218 5.65 5.25 17.69
C ASN A 218 4.63 5.15 18.84
N GLY A 219 3.33 5.02 18.53
CA GLY A 219 2.27 4.94 19.54
C GLY A 219 2.01 6.27 20.25
N THR A 220 2.23 7.38 19.55
CA THR A 220 1.95 8.73 20.07
C THR A 220 0.46 9.06 19.97
N ASP A 221 0.04 10.13 20.65
CA ASP A 221 -1.36 10.58 20.59
C ASP A 221 -1.77 10.96 19.16
N PRO A 222 -3.00 10.62 18.72
CA PRO A 222 -3.46 10.98 17.40
C PRO A 222 -3.37 12.49 17.11
N ALA A 223 -2.86 12.82 15.93
CA ALA A 223 -2.76 14.20 15.46
C ALA A 223 -3.97 14.57 14.60
N ALA A 224 -4.42 15.81 14.67
CA ALA A 224 -5.46 16.31 13.77
C ALA A 224 -4.97 16.21 12.31
N PHE A 225 -5.85 15.76 11.43
CA PHE A 225 -5.60 15.60 10.00
C PHE A 225 -6.64 16.40 9.22
N ASP A 226 -6.18 17.23 8.28
CA ASP A 226 -7.01 18.21 7.56
C ASP A 226 -7.10 17.95 6.05
N GLY A 227 -6.54 16.84 5.58
CA GLY A 227 -6.53 16.46 4.16
C GLY A 227 -5.18 16.68 3.50
N THR A 228 -4.23 17.31 4.17
CA THR A 228 -2.85 17.43 3.69
C THR A 228 -2.10 16.11 3.88
N LEU A 229 -1.97 15.33 2.80
CA LEU A 229 -1.31 14.03 2.82
C LEU A 229 0.17 14.18 2.47
N GLU A 230 1.03 13.79 3.41
CA GLU A 230 2.46 13.61 3.20
C GLU A 230 2.86 12.18 3.56
N LEU A 231 3.42 11.46 2.58
CA LEU A 231 3.93 10.10 2.74
C LEU A 231 5.28 9.96 2.03
N ALA A 232 6.31 9.57 2.76
CA ALA A 232 7.58 9.13 2.20
C ALA A 232 7.41 7.83 1.37
N PRO A 233 8.42 7.41 0.58
CA PRO A 233 8.41 6.09 -0.05
C PRO A 233 8.12 4.97 0.95
N TYR A 234 7.22 4.04 0.60
CA TYR A 234 6.75 2.93 1.45
C TYR A 234 5.95 3.33 2.70
N GLU A 235 5.78 4.63 2.97
CA GLU A 235 5.07 5.08 4.16
C GLU A 235 3.57 4.79 4.03
N SER A 236 2.97 4.45 5.17
CA SER A 236 1.53 4.33 5.30
C SER A 236 1.03 5.11 6.50
N CYS A 237 -0.22 5.56 6.44
CA CYS A 237 -0.91 6.14 7.57
C CYS A 237 -2.34 5.64 7.67
N ILE A 238 -2.92 5.76 8.86
CA ILE A 238 -4.34 5.48 9.10
C ILE A 238 -4.96 6.73 9.72
N VAL A 239 -6.06 7.19 9.13
CA VAL A 239 -6.87 8.31 9.61
C VAL A 239 -8.22 7.78 10.08
N VAL A 240 -8.62 8.14 11.29
CA VAL A 240 -9.99 7.91 11.77
C VAL A 240 -10.85 9.10 11.35
N LEU A 241 -11.76 8.90 10.39
CA LEU A 241 -12.53 9.99 9.80
C LEU A 241 -13.50 10.61 10.81
N GLY A 242 -13.58 11.94 10.83
CA GLY A 242 -14.47 12.69 11.73
C GLY A 242 -14.06 12.70 13.20
N ALA A 243 -13.02 11.96 13.59
CA ALA A 243 -12.48 11.98 14.95
C ALA A 243 -11.67 13.26 15.21
N THR A 244 -11.68 13.73 16.47
CA THR A 244 -10.85 14.86 16.90
C THR A 244 -9.45 14.40 17.26
N GLY A 245 -8.44 14.90 16.56
CA GLY A 245 -7.04 14.75 16.94
C GLY A 245 -6.55 15.88 17.84
N SER A 246 -5.40 15.69 18.47
CA SER A 246 -4.68 16.78 19.14
C SER A 246 -4.16 17.79 18.11
N ALA A 247 -4.08 19.07 18.48
CA ALA A 247 -3.41 20.07 17.64
C ALA A 247 -1.99 19.56 17.36
N GLY A 248 -1.63 19.47 16.07
CA GLY A 248 -0.46 18.73 15.61
C GLY A 248 0.79 19.00 16.45
N ALA A 249 1.53 17.94 16.73
CA ALA A 249 2.91 18.06 17.19
C ALA A 249 3.65 19.00 16.22
N ALA A 250 4.30 20.05 16.72
CA ALA A 250 5.19 20.86 15.92
C ALA A 250 6.16 19.93 15.17
N THR A 251 6.23 20.08 13.85
CA THR A 251 7.28 19.46 13.04
C THR A 251 8.62 19.88 13.65
N ALA A 252 9.54 18.93 13.83
CA ALA A 252 10.93 19.27 14.16
C ALA A 252 11.40 20.35 13.18
N GLY A 253 12.10 21.36 13.68
CA GLY A 253 12.58 22.48 12.87
C GLY A 253 13.57 22.02 11.81
N ASP A 254 13.79 22.88 10.81
CA ASP A 254 14.76 22.66 9.75
C ASP A 254 16.22 22.71 10.23
N GLU A 255 16.47 23.05 11.50
CA GLU A 255 17.82 23.07 12.06
C GLU A 255 18.33 21.64 12.24
N ALA A 256 19.22 21.26 11.34
CA ALA A 256 19.86 19.96 11.30
C ALA A 256 21.32 20.05 11.77
N THR A 257 21.68 19.27 12.79
CA THR A 257 23.08 19.01 13.14
C THR A 257 23.53 17.71 12.47
N CYS A 258 24.56 17.77 11.63
CA CYS A 258 25.13 16.56 11.00
C CYS A 258 26.00 15.78 11.99
N VAL A 259 25.96 14.45 11.90
CA VAL A 259 26.87 13.55 12.61
C VAL A 259 27.87 13.00 11.62
N ASP A 260 28.98 13.71 11.45
CA ASP A 260 29.96 13.39 10.39
C ASP A 260 30.91 12.24 10.79
N GLY A 261 31.11 11.99 12.08
CA GLY A 261 32.00 10.95 12.59
C GLY A 261 33.17 11.52 13.43
N PRO A 262 34.28 10.77 13.58
CA PRO A 262 34.55 9.46 12.98
C PRO A 262 33.59 8.37 13.49
N TRP A 263 33.39 7.34 12.67
CA TRP A 263 32.52 6.21 12.98
C TRP A 263 33.34 4.96 13.29
N ALA A 264 33.20 4.41 14.49
CA ALA A 264 33.72 3.07 14.79
C ALA A 264 32.70 2.02 14.36
N VAL A 265 33.08 1.12 13.46
CA VAL A 265 32.19 0.10 12.88
C VAL A 265 32.70 -1.30 13.17
N ALA A 266 31.89 -2.11 13.85
CA ALA A 266 32.21 -3.51 14.15
C ALA A 266 31.17 -4.47 13.55
N PHE A 267 31.61 -5.65 13.12
CA PHE A 267 30.75 -6.67 12.52
C PHE A 267 30.42 -7.82 13.48
N SER A 268 29.18 -8.29 13.44
CA SER A 268 28.72 -9.52 14.08
C SER A 268 28.02 -10.43 13.07
N ALA A 269 28.37 -11.72 13.09
CA ALA A 269 27.78 -12.71 12.19
C ALA A 269 26.36 -13.13 12.65
N PRO A 270 25.52 -13.69 11.76
CA PRO A 270 24.19 -14.13 12.12
C PRO A 270 24.24 -15.24 13.18
N GLY A 271 23.39 -15.13 14.21
CA GLY A 271 23.29 -16.14 15.28
C GLY A 271 24.33 -15.98 16.41
N THR A 272 25.09 -14.89 16.43
CA THR A 272 25.97 -14.52 17.54
C THR A 272 25.74 -13.05 17.93
N ASP A 273 26.00 -12.71 19.20
CA ASP A 273 25.96 -11.33 19.71
C ASP A 273 27.38 -10.73 19.85
N ALA A 274 28.41 -11.50 19.46
CA ALA A 274 29.81 -11.07 19.56
C ALA A 274 30.19 -10.20 18.36
N PHE A 275 30.75 -9.02 18.64
CA PHE A 275 31.31 -8.12 17.64
C PHE A 275 32.82 -8.34 17.53
N GLY A 276 33.35 -8.29 16.32
CA GLY A 276 34.78 -8.30 16.03
C GLY A 276 35.48 -6.98 16.38
N GLU A 277 36.72 -6.82 15.92
CA GLU A 277 37.44 -5.55 16.02
C GLU A 277 36.75 -4.46 15.18
N SER A 278 36.73 -3.23 15.70
CA SER A 278 36.16 -2.09 15.01
C SER A 278 37.12 -1.50 13.99
N VAL A 279 36.59 -1.13 12.82
CA VAL A 279 37.26 -0.29 11.82
C VAL A 279 36.76 1.15 11.97
N GLU A 280 37.65 2.12 11.81
CA GLU A 280 37.28 3.54 11.81
C GLU A 280 36.93 3.98 10.38
N LEU A 281 35.75 4.57 10.19
CA LEU A 281 35.33 5.20 8.95
C LEU A 281 35.34 6.71 9.12
N ALA A 282 36.02 7.41 8.19
CA ALA A 282 35.99 8.86 8.12
C ALA A 282 34.65 9.37 7.53
N ASP A 283 34.09 8.64 6.58
CA ASP A 283 32.85 8.98 5.87
C ASP A 283 31.97 7.74 5.70
N LEU A 284 30.65 7.95 5.67
CA LEU A 284 29.65 6.89 5.47
C LEU A 284 29.56 6.50 3.99
N HIS A 285 29.57 5.20 3.71
CA HIS A 285 29.53 4.64 2.35
C HIS A 285 29.15 3.15 2.39
N ASP A 286 28.97 2.55 1.19
CA ASP A 286 28.69 1.13 1.03
C ASP A 286 29.85 0.24 1.50
N LEU A 287 29.59 -0.62 2.48
CA LEU A 287 30.57 -1.55 3.06
C LEU A 287 30.86 -2.79 2.21
N SER A 288 30.04 -3.05 1.18
CA SER A 288 30.03 -4.33 0.47
C SER A 288 31.33 -4.66 -0.27
N SER A 289 32.13 -3.65 -0.59
CA SER A 289 33.34 -3.81 -1.40
C SER A 289 34.66 -3.61 -0.65
N ALA A 290 34.68 -2.82 0.42
CA ALA A 290 35.92 -2.37 1.06
C ALA A 290 36.18 -3.07 2.39
N GLU A 291 35.37 -2.80 3.41
CA GLU A 291 35.63 -3.25 4.78
C GLU A 291 35.08 -4.65 5.06
N PHE A 292 33.91 -4.97 4.48
CA PHE A 292 33.19 -6.20 4.81
C PHE A 292 32.69 -6.97 3.56
N PRO A 293 33.57 -7.29 2.60
CA PRO A 293 33.18 -8.04 1.41
C PRO A 293 32.67 -9.43 1.77
N GLY A 294 31.54 -9.82 1.17
CA GLY A 294 30.97 -11.14 1.38
C GLY A 294 30.31 -11.35 2.75
N LYS A 295 30.07 -10.27 3.52
CA LYS A 295 29.53 -10.35 4.88
C LYS A 295 28.03 -10.06 4.90
N ALA A 296 27.30 -10.96 5.53
CA ALA A 296 25.92 -10.76 5.92
C ALA A 296 25.83 -10.84 7.45
N GLY A 297 25.14 -9.91 8.10
CA GLY A 297 25.06 -9.85 9.56
C GLY A 297 24.74 -8.45 10.09
N THR A 298 25.20 -8.15 11.30
CA THR A 298 24.98 -6.85 11.94
C THR A 298 26.26 -6.02 11.93
N PHE A 299 26.16 -4.78 11.44
CA PHE A 299 27.20 -3.75 11.50
C PHE A 299 26.82 -2.72 12.57
N ARG A 300 27.62 -2.64 13.63
CA ARG A 300 27.43 -1.66 14.71
C ARG A 300 28.28 -0.44 14.45
N TYR A 301 27.63 0.67 14.17
CA TYR A 301 28.22 1.99 14.04
C TYR A 301 28.15 2.72 15.38
N GLN A 302 29.25 3.37 15.78
CA GLN A 302 29.32 4.19 16.98
C GLN A 302 29.98 5.53 16.66
N ALA A 303 29.33 6.62 17.05
CA ALA A 303 29.86 7.98 16.96
C ALA A 303 29.37 8.82 18.14
N SER A 304 30.02 9.95 18.37
CA SER A 304 29.55 10.97 19.31
C SER A 304 29.34 12.29 18.55
N PHE A 305 28.35 13.07 18.96
CA PHE A 305 28.07 14.38 18.38
C PHE A 305 27.79 15.40 19.49
N VAL A 306 27.91 16.68 19.16
CA VAL A 306 27.69 17.78 20.11
C VAL A 306 26.52 18.63 19.66
N LEU A 307 25.53 18.79 20.53
CA LEU A 307 24.45 19.76 20.34
C LEU A 307 24.85 21.10 20.97
N GLY A 308 24.83 22.16 20.16
CA GLY A 308 25.14 23.51 20.62
C GLY A 308 24.08 24.08 21.56
N GLU A 309 22.81 23.75 21.30
CA GLU A 309 21.66 24.16 22.10
C GLU A 309 20.78 22.96 22.43
N ALA A 310 20.00 23.06 23.50
CA ALA A 310 19.10 21.99 23.91
C ALA A 310 17.89 21.92 22.96
N ALA A 311 17.51 20.72 22.55
CA ALA A 311 16.36 20.46 21.68
C ALA A 311 15.20 19.91 22.53
N SER A 312 14.04 20.57 22.46
CA SER A 312 12.86 20.14 23.25
C SER A 312 12.23 18.84 22.72
N ARG A 313 12.42 18.58 21.43
CA ARG A 313 12.17 17.32 20.71
C ARG A 313 13.29 17.18 19.69
N ALA A 314 13.67 15.95 19.39
CA ALA A 314 14.68 15.71 18.36
C ALA A 314 14.29 14.50 17.53
N VAL A 315 14.66 14.51 16.26
CA VAL A 315 14.54 13.35 15.37
C VAL A 315 15.93 13.00 14.87
N ILE A 316 16.33 11.74 15.04
CA ILE A 316 17.53 11.19 14.40
C ILE A 316 17.12 10.68 13.02
N ASP A 317 17.58 11.33 11.97
CA ASP A 317 17.39 10.93 10.58
C ASP A 317 18.68 10.28 10.08
N LEU A 318 18.61 8.99 9.71
CA LEU A 318 19.78 8.25 9.23
C LEU A 318 20.02 8.40 7.72
N GLY A 319 19.12 9.05 6.98
CA GLY A 319 19.18 9.09 5.52
C GLY A 319 19.04 7.69 4.91
N GLU A 320 20.01 7.30 4.09
CA GLU A 320 20.01 6.04 3.36
C GLU A 320 20.64 4.90 4.19
N VAL A 321 19.86 3.84 4.42
CA VAL A 321 20.23 2.66 5.22
C VAL A 321 19.86 1.38 4.46
N PHE A 322 20.78 0.42 4.45
CA PHE A 322 20.63 -0.89 3.81
C PHE A 322 20.96 -2.01 4.82
N GLU A 323 19.98 -2.62 5.49
CA GLU A 323 18.53 -2.40 5.34
C GLU A 323 17.84 -2.07 6.66
N THR A 324 17.97 -2.92 7.68
CA THR A 324 17.28 -2.68 8.96
C THR A 324 18.16 -1.93 9.92
N ALA A 325 17.66 -0.83 10.51
CA ALA A 325 18.41 -0.02 11.48
C ALA A 325 17.77 -0.06 12.87
N THR A 326 18.56 -0.34 13.90
CA THR A 326 18.19 -0.16 15.32
C THR A 326 19.06 0.91 15.94
N VAL A 327 18.43 1.93 16.52
CA VAL A 327 19.13 3.11 17.05
C VAL A 327 19.10 3.12 18.57
N THR A 328 20.23 3.46 19.17
CA THR A 328 20.39 3.74 20.59
C THR A 328 21.08 5.09 20.76
N LEU A 329 20.47 5.99 21.53
CA LEU A 329 20.99 7.31 21.86
C LEU A 329 21.19 7.42 23.38
N ASP A 330 22.40 7.74 23.82
CA ASP A 330 22.80 7.80 25.24
C ASP A 330 22.38 6.56 26.05
N GLY A 331 22.55 5.39 25.44
CA GLY A 331 22.18 4.10 26.02
C GLY A 331 20.68 3.79 26.06
N LYS A 332 19.83 4.66 25.50
CA LYS A 332 18.38 4.44 25.37
C LYS A 332 18.02 4.06 23.94
N SER A 333 17.31 2.94 23.77
CA SER A 333 16.84 2.53 22.44
C SER A 333 15.76 3.47 21.93
N LEU A 334 15.88 3.90 20.67
CA LEU A 334 14.85 4.61 19.92
C LEU A 334 14.02 3.66 19.02
N GLY A 335 14.29 2.35 19.12
CA GLY A 335 13.61 1.30 18.37
C GLY A 335 14.29 0.94 17.06
N THR A 336 13.53 0.28 16.18
CA THR A 336 13.99 -0.31 14.93
C THR A 336 13.14 0.16 13.75
N ARG A 337 13.76 0.33 12.59
CA ARG A 337 13.12 0.61 11.29
C ARG A 337 13.61 -0.41 10.26
N ILE A 338 12.69 -0.90 9.44
CA ILE A 338 12.95 -1.92 8.41
C ILE A 338 12.72 -1.39 6.99
N CYS A 339 12.28 -0.14 6.87
CA CYS A 339 12.05 0.53 5.61
C CYS A 339 12.19 2.06 5.82
N PRO A 340 12.46 2.82 4.74
CA PRO A 340 12.42 4.27 4.78
C PRO A 340 11.06 4.81 5.22
N PRO A 341 11.01 6.02 5.82
CA PRO A 341 12.15 6.83 6.20
C PRO A 341 12.79 6.34 7.52
N TYR A 342 14.12 6.33 7.59
CA TYR A 342 14.88 5.90 8.78
C TYR A 342 14.96 7.01 9.83
N ARG A 343 13.79 7.46 10.30
CA ARG A 343 13.61 8.52 11.29
C ARG A 343 13.18 7.97 12.64
N PHE A 344 13.85 8.45 13.68
CA PHE A 344 13.68 8.00 15.06
C PHE A 344 13.39 9.19 15.97
N GLU A 345 12.18 9.22 16.51
CA GLU A 345 11.77 10.21 17.51
C GLU A 345 12.58 10.02 18.80
N ALA A 346 13.21 11.11 19.25
CA ALA A 346 13.94 11.18 20.51
C ALA A 346 13.23 12.17 21.46
N ALA A 347 13.34 11.87 22.76
CA ALA A 347 12.94 12.81 23.79
C ALA A 347 13.83 14.08 23.77
N ALA A 348 13.49 15.07 24.60
CA ALA A 348 14.30 16.28 24.74
C ALA A 348 15.79 15.94 24.98
N LEU A 349 16.66 16.60 24.22
CA LEU A 349 18.12 16.50 24.31
C LEU A 349 18.68 17.78 24.92
N LEU A 350 19.68 17.63 25.78
CA LEU A 350 20.36 18.78 26.39
C LEU A 350 21.45 19.29 25.43
N ALA A 351 21.91 20.52 25.64
CA ALA A 351 23.16 20.95 24.99
C ALA A 351 24.33 20.13 25.55
N GLY A 352 25.26 19.73 24.70
CA GLY A 352 26.42 18.92 25.08
C GLY A 352 26.66 17.72 24.18
N GLU A 353 27.49 16.80 24.66
CA GLU A 353 27.90 15.60 23.95
C GLU A 353 26.90 14.46 24.12
N HIS A 354 26.60 13.77 23.02
CA HIS A 354 25.68 12.65 22.94
C HIS A 354 26.33 11.47 22.22
N ALA A 355 26.05 10.27 22.71
CA ALA A 355 26.57 9.02 22.14
C ALA A 355 25.50 8.33 21.29
N LEU A 356 25.82 8.06 20.02
CA LEU A 356 24.95 7.41 19.06
C LEU A 356 25.50 6.01 18.73
N THR A 357 24.64 5.00 18.81
CA THR A 357 24.93 3.64 18.36
C THR A 357 23.83 3.19 17.39
N ILE A 358 24.23 2.70 16.23
CA ILE A 358 23.32 2.25 15.17
C ILE A 358 23.72 0.83 14.77
N ASP A 359 22.83 -0.12 14.97
CA ASP A 359 23.00 -1.49 14.49
C ASP A 359 22.26 -1.65 13.17
N ILE A 360 22.99 -1.90 12.09
CA ILE A 360 22.45 -2.12 10.74
C ILE A 360 22.58 -3.58 10.36
N ILE A 361 21.48 -4.15 9.89
CA ILE A 361 21.43 -5.54 9.43
C ILE A 361 21.15 -5.51 7.93
N ASN A 362 22.04 -6.13 7.15
CA ASN A 362 21.84 -6.39 5.73
C ASN A 362 21.27 -7.79 5.49
N THR A 363 21.18 -8.18 4.22
CA THR A 363 20.63 -9.44 3.75
C THR A 363 21.70 -10.52 3.55
N LEU A 364 21.25 -11.78 3.47
CA LEU A 364 22.13 -12.94 3.19
C LEU A 364 22.66 -12.98 1.76
N ASP A 365 22.08 -12.21 0.82
CA ASP A 365 22.52 -12.15 -0.57
C ASP A 365 24.00 -11.73 -0.69
N HIS A 366 24.47 -10.86 0.21
CA HIS A 366 25.86 -10.44 0.28
C HIS A 366 26.83 -11.57 0.61
N ALA A 367 26.38 -12.62 1.30
CA ALA A 367 27.23 -13.75 1.71
C ALA A 367 27.01 -15.02 0.88
N VAL A 368 25.87 -15.13 0.21
CA VAL A 368 25.47 -16.34 -0.53
C VAL A 368 25.23 -15.98 -2.00
N PRO A 369 26.26 -16.12 -2.86
CA PRO A 369 26.09 -15.94 -4.29
C PRO A 369 25.41 -17.18 -4.86
N ASP A 370 24.08 -17.15 -4.98
CA ASP A 370 23.33 -18.18 -5.71
C ASP A 370 23.15 -17.80 -7.19
N VAL A 371 22.69 -18.76 -8.00
CA VAL A 371 22.57 -18.56 -9.45
C VAL A 371 21.55 -17.49 -9.83
N PHE A 372 20.61 -17.15 -8.94
CA PHE A 372 19.60 -16.11 -9.15
C PHE A 372 20.17 -14.74 -8.78
N GLY A 373 20.85 -14.63 -7.63
CA GLY A 373 21.52 -13.41 -7.16
C GLY A 373 22.68 -12.96 -8.06
N MET A 374 23.28 -13.86 -8.85
CA MET A 374 24.33 -13.50 -9.82
C MET A 374 23.83 -12.64 -11.00
N THR A 375 22.51 -12.52 -11.20
CA THR A 375 21.93 -11.77 -12.33
C THR A 375 21.35 -10.41 -11.94
N GLU A 376 21.28 -10.11 -10.65
CA GLU A 376 20.74 -8.86 -10.12
C GLU A 376 21.85 -8.04 -9.45
N PRO A 377 21.89 -6.71 -9.63
CA PRO A 377 22.76 -5.86 -8.82
C PRO A 377 22.38 -5.99 -7.35
N SER A 378 23.34 -6.34 -6.49
CA SER A 378 23.15 -6.27 -5.04
C SER A 378 22.92 -4.84 -4.60
N GLU A 379 22.02 -4.64 -3.64
CA GLU A 379 21.89 -3.36 -2.97
C GLU A 379 23.17 -3.04 -2.16
N PRO A 380 23.39 -1.77 -1.77
CA PRO A 380 24.46 -1.42 -0.83
C PRO A 380 24.31 -2.15 0.51
N SER A 381 25.35 -2.12 1.34
CA SER A 381 25.30 -2.61 2.72
C SER A 381 25.75 -1.53 3.70
N GLY A 382 24.99 -1.37 4.78
CA GLY A 382 25.34 -0.47 5.90
C GLY A 382 24.64 0.88 5.85
N LEU A 383 25.31 1.89 6.40
CA LEU A 383 24.84 3.27 6.52
C LEU A 383 25.51 4.15 5.45
N LEU A 384 24.71 4.73 4.56
CA LEU A 384 25.19 5.69 3.56
C LEU A 384 24.93 7.13 4.01
N GLY A 385 23.98 7.35 4.91
CA GLY A 385 23.70 8.66 5.47
C GLY A 385 22.93 9.58 4.51
N PRO A 386 23.01 10.91 4.70
CA PRO A 386 23.66 11.58 5.82
C PRO A 386 22.90 11.35 7.14
N VAL A 387 23.62 11.30 8.26
CA VAL A 387 23.02 11.24 9.59
C VAL A 387 22.82 12.65 10.12
N ARG A 388 21.59 12.98 10.52
CA ARG A 388 21.18 14.30 11.00
C ARG A 388 20.37 14.22 12.27
N VAL A 389 20.54 15.22 13.12
CA VAL A 389 19.69 15.49 14.28
C VAL A 389 18.85 16.72 13.96
N LEU A 390 17.54 16.53 13.84
CA LEU A 390 16.55 17.58 13.56
C LEU A 390 15.93 18.03 14.89
N GLY A 391 15.92 19.33 15.20
CA GLY A 391 15.56 19.87 16.53
C GLY A 391 14.39 20.85 16.55
#